data_AF-A0A7J7UNE4-F1
#
_entry.id   AF-A0A7J7UNE4-F1
#
_cell.length_a   1.000
_cell.length_b   1.000
_cell.length_c   1.000
_cell.angle_alpha   90.00
_cell.angle_beta   90.00
_cell.angle_gamma   90.00
#
_symmetry.space_group_name_H-M   'P 1'
#
loop_
_entity.id
_entity.type
_entity.pdbx_description
1 polymer ?
#
loop_
_entity_poly.entity_id
_entity_poly.type
_entity_poly.pdbx_seq_one_letter_code
_entity_poly.pdbx_strand_id
1 'polypeptide(L)'
;MAARSPPPPPPPRLSGTRSSRVGRGAAVHAVSSEASGLGGEAREGVVDRGDIPWPSREGSGGQRGPGGSAPAQAPLLRAPPGSERLEGISVEEVMVARMQLLEEELSSLKEELALCQADKEFVWSLWKRLQVTNPDITQTVSLIVEREKKNSEAKDRKVLEILQVKDAKIQELEQRESGLKQDINDLVKRKIAVDEENAFLRKEFSDLQKKFKDKRQEVKDSKECIQNKEEQNRLVIKDLEEENEKLSTRCVDLLNDLERLRKQEAHWKKEKYSIDAKIKLTNKQTELIQKDMDITLVRKELQELQNLYKQNSAHTAQQAELIQQLQVLNMDTQKVLRNQEDVHTAESISYQKVCFYSVIKM
;
A
#
# COMPACT_ATOMS: atom_id res chain seq x y z
N MET A 1 27.51 -45.49 -9.77
CA MET A 1 27.51 -44.02 -9.79
C MET A 1 26.41 -43.52 -10.71
N ALA A 2 25.68 -42.51 -10.27
CA ALA A 2 24.46 -42.01 -10.89
C ALA A 2 24.67 -41.34 -12.25
N ALA A 3 23.71 -41.52 -13.16
CA ALA A 3 23.43 -40.60 -14.25
C ALA A 3 21.91 -40.34 -14.26
N ARG A 4 21.56 -39.05 -14.22
CA ARG A 4 20.24 -38.48 -13.92
C ARG A 4 19.34 -38.44 -15.16
N SER A 5 18.05 -38.68 -14.95
CA SER A 5 16.98 -38.42 -15.93
C SER A 5 16.63 -36.92 -16.02
N PRO A 6 16.16 -36.43 -17.19
CA PRO A 6 15.81 -35.02 -17.40
C PRO A 6 14.40 -34.67 -16.86
N PRO A 7 14.11 -33.36 -16.62
CA PRO A 7 12.83 -32.92 -16.05
C PRO A 7 11.73 -32.75 -17.12
N PRO A 8 10.44 -32.79 -16.73
CA PRO A 8 9.30 -32.59 -17.65
C PRO A 8 9.01 -31.09 -17.92
N PRO A 9 8.30 -30.77 -19.03
CA PRO A 9 8.00 -29.40 -19.44
C PRO A 9 6.73 -28.81 -18.77
N PRO A 10 6.56 -27.46 -18.75
CA PRO A 10 5.42 -26.79 -18.12
C PRO A 10 4.18 -26.69 -19.05
N PRO A 11 2.95 -26.56 -18.48
CA PRO A 11 1.72 -26.44 -19.27
C PRO A 11 1.47 -25.02 -19.83
N PRO A 12 0.66 -24.89 -20.90
CA PRO A 12 0.52 -23.65 -21.66
C PRO A 12 -0.46 -22.66 -21.02
N ARG A 13 -0.12 -21.36 -21.12
CA ARG A 13 -1.02 -20.23 -20.86
C ARG A 13 -1.85 -19.95 -22.12
N LEU A 14 -3.16 -19.81 -21.97
CA LEU A 14 -4.02 -19.23 -23.00
C LEU A 14 -4.49 -17.84 -22.55
N SER A 15 -3.98 -16.85 -23.26
CA SER A 15 -4.41 -15.46 -23.25
C SER A 15 -5.55 -15.25 -24.24
N GLY A 16 -6.67 -14.73 -23.73
CA GLY A 16 -7.42 -13.58 -24.26
C GLY A 16 -8.02 -13.63 -25.66
N THR A 17 -9.33 -13.35 -25.71
CA THR A 17 -9.89 -12.50 -26.77
C THR A 17 -10.68 -11.34 -26.17
N ARG A 18 -10.35 -10.19 -26.72
CA ARG A 18 -10.74 -8.81 -26.44
C ARG A 18 -12.06 -8.50 -27.14
N SER A 19 -12.92 -7.67 -26.54
CA SER A 19 -13.65 -6.68 -27.34
C SER A 19 -13.92 -5.41 -26.55
N SER A 20 -13.60 -4.30 -27.20
CA SER A 20 -13.78 -2.90 -26.83
C SER A 20 -15.25 -2.49 -27.16
N ARG A 21 -15.82 -1.34 -26.81
CA ARG A 21 -15.31 0.02 -26.62
C ARG A 21 -16.50 0.96 -26.30
N VAL A 22 -16.17 2.15 -25.76
CA VAL A 22 -16.89 3.44 -25.77
C VAL A 22 -18.07 3.57 -24.79
N GLY A 23 -18.19 4.59 -23.93
CA GLY A 23 -17.37 5.78 -23.70
C GLY A 23 -18.22 7.01 -23.34
N ARG A 24 -17.59 7.94 -22.58
CA ARG A 24 -18.02 9.28 -22.09
C ARG A 24 -18.95 9.25 -20.87
N GLY A 25 -18.63 9.89 -19.74
CA GLY A 25 -17.94 11.19 -19.52
C GLY A 25 -19.03 12.22 -19.17
N ALA A 26 -18.94 13.14 -18.21
CA ALA A 26 -17.87 13.75 -17.42
C ALA A 26 -18.51 14.31 -16.10
N ALA A 27 -17.79 14.35 -14.97
CA ALA A 27 -17.20 15.55 -14.32
C ALA A 27 -18.27 16.57 -13.80
N VAL A 28 -18.23 17.12 -12.58
CA VAL A 28 -17.25 18.10 -12.05
C VAL A 28 -17.67 18.48 -10.60
N HIS A 29 -16.70 18.44 -9.67
CA HIS A 29 -16.38 19.31 -8.51
C HIS A 29 -17.36 19.80 -7.42
N ALA A 30 -16.77 19.85 -6.20
CA ALA A 30 -16.80 20.90 -5.15
C ALA A 30 -18.06 20.99 -4.24
N VAL A 31 -18.03 21.44 -2.98
CA VAL A 31 -17.03 21.83 -1.96
C VAL A 31 -17.81 21.85 -0.61
N SER A 32 -17.08 21.76 0.50
CA SER A 32 -17.41 21.94 1.92
C SER A 32 -18.64 22.77 2.32
N SER A 33 -19.24 22.40 3.47
CA SER A 33 -19.63 23.33 4.54
C SER A 33 -19.75 22.63 5.90
N GLU A 34 -19.17 23.29 6.90
CA GLU A 34 -19.25 23.01 8.34
C GLU A 34 -20.62 23.37 8.93
N ALA A 35 -21.00 22.73 10.03
CA ALA A 35 -21.84 23.35 11.07
C ALA A 35 -21.72 22.57 12.40
N SER A 36 -21.14 23.25 13.39
CA SER A 36 -21.20 22.91 14.81
C SER A 36 -22.61 23.16 15.37
N GLY A 37 -23.05 22.36 16.34
CA GLY A 37 -24.27 22.58 17.11
C GLY A 37 -24.30 21.74 18.38
N LEU A 38 -24.28 22.42 19.52
CA LEU A 38 -24.16 21.93 20.90
C LEU A 38 -25.48 21.37 21.48
N GLY A 39 -25.33 20.57 22.54
CA GLY A 39 -26.34 20.33 23.60
C GLY A 39 -26.85 18.88 23.61
N GLY A 40 -26.93 18.14 24.72
CA GLY A 40 -26.70 18.38 26.13
C GLY A 40 -26.99 17.06 26.87
N GLU A 41 -26.54 16.97 28.12
CA GLU A 41 -26.59 15.85 29.05
C GLU A 41 -27.80 14.90 29.01
N ALA A 42 -27.51 13.59 29.14
CA ALA A 42 -28.15 12.72 30.12
C ALA A 42 -27.29 11.46 30.37
N ARG A 43 -26.83 11.29 31.61
CA ARG A 43 -26.15 10.10 32.14
C ARG A 43 -27.18 9.13 32.72
N GLU A 44 -27.15 7.88 32.28
CA GLU A 44 -27.50 6.65 33.02
C GLU A 44 -27.01 5.51 32.11
N GLY A 45 -26.13 4.58 32.50
CA GLY A 45 -26.15 3.76 33.70
C GLY A 45 -26.38 2.32 33.26
N VAL A 46 -25.34 1.62 32.77
CA VAL A 46 -25.41 0.16 32.54
C VAL A 46 -24.11 -0.48 32.99
N VAL A 47 -24.28 -1.39 33.95
CA VAL A 47 -23.30 -2.17 34.67
C VAL A 47 -22.72 -3.29 33.81
N ASP A 48 -21.40 -3.42 33.92
CA ASP A 48 -20.51 -4.40 33.32
C ASP A 48 -20.76 -5.81 33.89
N ARG A 49 -20.82 -6.83 33.02
CA ARG A 49 -21.09 -8.22 33.40
C ARG A 49 -19.78 -9.02 33.33
N GLY A 50 -19.11 -9.12 34.47
CA GLY A 50 -17.88 -9.90 34.65
C GLY A 50 -18.12 -11.41 34.77
N ASP A 51 -17.10 -12.13 34.31
CA ASP A 51 -16.92 -13.57 34.25
C ASP A 51 -16.90 -14.27 35.63
N ILE A 52 -17.40 -15.51 35.70
CA ILE A 52 -17.25 -16.39 36.87
C ILE A 52 -16.31 -17.56 36.51
N PRO A 53 -15.24 -17.80 37.30
CA PRO A 53 -14.41 -19.01 37.23
C PRO A 53 -14.96 -20.15 38.10
N TRP A 54 -14.75 -21.38 37.64
CA TRP A 54 -15.06 -22.64 38.35
C TRP A 54 -14.14 -22.87 39.56
N PRO A 55 -14.61 -23.58 40.61
CA PRO A 55 -13.71 -24.34 41.46
C PRO A 55 -14.09 -25.83 41.61
N SER A 56 -13.03 -26.64 41.66
CA SER A 56 -12.98 -28.08 41.96
C SER A 56 -13.57 -28.43 43.34
N ARG A 57 -14.01 -29.69 43.43
CA ARG A 57 -14.59 -30.34 44.62
C ARG A 57 -13.62 -31.40 45.16
N GLU A 58 -13.33 -31.31 46.46
CA GLU A 58 -12.84 -32.32 47.41
C GLU A 58 -13.15 -31.71 48.80
N GLY A 59 -13.60 -32.37 49.87
CA GLY A 59 -14.01 -33.72 50.20
C GLY A 59 -14.46 -33.73 51.69
N SER A 60 -15.35 -34.66 52.03
CA SER A 60 -15.57 -35.31 53.34
C SER A 60 -15.85 -34.54 54.66
N GLY A 61 -17.02 -34.88 55.26
CA GLY A 61 -17.10 -35.26 56.69
C GLY A 61 -18.10 -34.52 57.58
N GLY A 62 -19.06 -35.26 58.19
CA GLY A 62 -19.47 -34.99 59.59
C GLY A 62 -20.93 -34.59 59.91
N GLN A 63 -21.75 -35.60 60.22
CA GLN A 63 -22.82 -35.70 61.24
C GLN A 63 -23.89 -34.60 61.54
N ARG A 64 -25.16 -35.02 61.32
CA ARG A 64 -26.27 -35.28 62.30
C ARG A 64 -26.91 -34.10 63.08
N GLY A 65 -28.19 -33.83 62.81
CA GLY A 65 -29.14 -33.23 63.77
C GLY A 65 -30.47 -32.72 63.14
N PRO A 66 -31.65 -32.89 63.76
CA PRO A 66 -32.94 -33.00 63.05
C PRO A 66 -33.94 -31.84 63.26
N GLY A 67 -34.96 -31.74 62.40
CA GLY A 67 -36.24 -31.09 62.75
C GLY A 67 -37.00 -30.44 61.58
N GLY A 68 -38.29 -30.79 61.45
CA GLY A 68 -39.31 -29.86 60.94
C GLY A 68 -39.91 -30.17 59.55
N SER A 69 -41.22 -30.40 59.54
CA SER A 69 -42.09 -30.88 58.46
C SER A 69 -42.44 -29.89 57.33
N ALA A 70 -42.42 -30.42 56.08
CA ALA A 70 -43.33 -30.21 54.92
C ALA A 70 -43.53 -28.80 54.27
N PRO A 71 -44.02 -28.67 53.01
CA PRO A 71 -44.23 -29.66 51.95
C PRO A 71 -43.40 -29.39 50.68
N ALA A 72 -43.33 -30.41 49.81
CA ALA A 72 -42.59 -30.42 48.56
C ALA A 72 -43.14 -29.44 47.50
N GLN A 73 -42.28 -28.55 46.99
CA GLN A 73 -42.42 -27.95 45.66
C GLN A 73 -41.18 -28.31 44.85
N ALA A 74 -41.42 -28.99 43.72
CA ALA A 74 -40.40 -29.55 42.85
C ALA A 74 -39.71 -28.47 42.00
N PRO A 75 -38.36 -28.43 41.97
CA PRO A 75 -37.64 -27.69 40.94
C PRO A 75 -37.61 -28.47 39.63
N LEU A 76 -38.03 -27.82 38.55
CA LEU A 76 -37.97 -28.29 37.17
C LEU A 76 -36.53 -28.63 36.77
N LEU A 77 -36.19 -29.93 36.74
CA LEU A 77 -34.99 -30.43 36.09
C LEU A 77 -35.27 -30.65 34.60
N ARG A 78 -34.55 -29.88 33.78
CA ARG A 78 -34.45 -30.03 32.32
C ARG A 78 -33.74 -31.36 32.01
N ALA A 79 -34.39 -32.22 31.22
CA ALA A 79 -33.90 -33.54 30.89
C ALA A 79 -32.67 -33.53 29.96
N PRO A 80 -31.74 -34.51 30.06
CA PRO A 80 -30.72 -34.79 29.05
C PRO A 80 -31.36 -35.36 27.77
N PRO A 81 -30.88 -35.02 26.55
CA PRO A 81 -31.36 -35.66 25.33
C PRO A 81 -30.57 -36.96 25.15
N GLY A 82 -31.25 -38.08 25.31
CA GLY A 82 -30.64 -39.40 25.15
C GLY A 82 -31.27 -40.42 26.08
N SER A 83 -32.60 -40.54 26.02
CA SER A 83 -33.29 -41.69 26.58
C SER A 83 -34.10 -42.25 25.43
N GLU A 84 -33.55 -43.28 24.79
CA GLU A 84 -34.32 -44.19 23.95
C GLU A 84 -35.58 -44.53 24.74
N ARG A 85 -36.71 -44.15 24.14
CA ARG A 85 -38.04 -44.40 24.66
C ARG A 85 -38.23 -45.91 24.67
N LEU A 86 -37.82 -46.55 25.76
CA LEU A 86 -38.31 -47.87 26.12
C LEU A 86 -39.82 -47.70 26.22
N GLU A 87 -40.50 -48.22 25.20
CA GLU A 87 -41.95 -48.34 25.16
C GLU A 87 -42.39 -48.96 26.47
N GLY A 88 -43.10 -48.17 27.26
CA GLY A 88 -43.73 -48.64 28.47
C GLY A 88 -44.68 -49.75 28.08
N ILE A 89 -44.41 -50.95 28.61
CA ILE A 89 -45.33 -52.09 28.61
C ILE A 89 -46.70 -51.52 28.98
N SER A 90 -47.66 -51.62 28.07
CA SER A 90 -48.96 -50.98 28.27
C SER A 90 -49.63 -51.59 29.50
N VAL A 91 -50.38 -50.78 30.25
CA VAL A 91 -51.17 -51.26 31.40
C VAL A 91 -52.08 -52.42 30.99
N GLU A 92 -52.53 -52.42 29.74
CA GLU A 92 -53.34 -53.47 29.12
C GLU A 92 -52.58 -54.79 28.99
N GLU A 93 -51.33 -54.78 28.53
CA GLU A 93 -50.49 -55.99 28.45
C GLU A 93 -50.22 -56.59 29.83
N VAL A 94 -50.03 -55.74 30.85
CA VAL A 94 -49.87 -56.19 32.24
C VAL A 94 -51.16 -56.80 32.79
N MET A 95 -52.32 -56.21 32.47
CA MET A 95 -53.62 -56.76 32.87
C MET A 95 -53.93 -58.09 32.17
N VAL A 96 -53.61 -58.22 30.88
CA VAL A 96 -53.76 -59.46 30.11
C VAL A 96 -52.86 -60.56 30.66
N ALA A 97 -51.60 -60.27 30.96
CA ALA A 97 -50.68 -61.24 31.56
C ALA A 97 -51.16 -61.71 32.95
N ARG A 98 -51.71 -60.79 33.75
CA ARG A 98 -52.28 -61.12 35.06
C ARG A 98 -53.55 -61.98 34.95
N MET A 99 -54.38 -61.71 33.95
CA MET A 99 -55.59 -62.50 33.69
C MET A 99 -55.26 -63.92 33.24
N GLN A 100 -54.27 -64.08 32.34
CA GLN A 100 -53.79 -65.40 31.91
C GLN A 100 -53.24 -66.21 33.08
N LEU A 101 -52.44 -65.59 33.97
CA LEU A 101 -51.91 -66.26 35.15
C LEU A 101 -53.02 -66.72 36.10
N LEU A 102 -54.06 -65.90 36.31
CA LEU A 102 -55.22 -66.29 37.13
C LEU A 102 -56.04 -67.43 36.48
N GLU A 103 -56.16 -67.45 35.15
CA GLU A 103 -56.84 -68.54 34.43
C GLU A 103 -56.06 -69.86 34.52
N GLU A 104 -54.73 -69.81 34.45
CA GLU A 104 -53.85 -70.95 34.66
C GLU A 104 -53.95 -71.47 36.11
N GLU A 105 -53.94 -70.58 37.10
CA GLU A 105 -54.12 -70.94 38.51
C GLU A 105 -55.50 -71.58 38.78
N LEU A 106 -56.58 -71.02 38.24
CA LEU A 106 -57.93 -71.59 38.35
C LEU A 106 -58.03 -72.97 37.70
N SER A 107 -57.37 -73.16 36.57
CA SER A 107 -57.32 -74.45 35.87
C SER A 107 -56.53 -75.49 36.68
N SER A 108 -55.38 -75.10 37.24
CA SER A 108 -54.58 -75.96 38.13
C SER A 108 -55.35 -76.38 39.39
N LEU A 109 -56.00 -75.42 40.07
CA LEU A 109 -56.80 -75.71 41.27
C LEU A 109 -57.98 -76.66 40.96
N LYS A 110 -58.58 -76.54 39.78
CA LYS A 110 -59.66 -77.43 39.33
C LYS A 110 -59.16 -78.86 39.09
N GLU A 111 -57.97 -79.02 38.50
CA GLU A 111 -57.34 -80.33 38.32
C GLU A 111 -56.96 -80.97 39.66
N GLU A 112 -56.39 -80.20 40.59
CA GLU A 112 -56.06 -80.67 41.94
C GLU A 112 -57.32 -81.11 42.70
N LEU A 113 -58.42 -80.34 42.62
CA LEU A 113 -59.70 -80.71 43.22
C LEU A 113 -60.24 -82.03 42.68
N ALA A 114 -60.16 -82.24 41.35
CA ALA A 114 -60.59 -83.48 40.72
C ALA A 114 -59.74 -84.69 41.18
N LEU A 115 -58.42 -84.50 41.35
CA LEU A 115 -57.53 -85.53 41.89
C LEU A 115 -57.90 -85.87 43.35
N CYS A 116 -58.14 -84.87 44.20
CA CYS A 116 -58.57 -85.09 45.59
C CYS A 116 -59.92 -85.81 45.69
N GLN A 117 -60.86 -85.50 44.80
CA GLN A 117 -62.14 -86.24 44.72
C GLN A 117 -61.91 -87.69 44.34
N ALA A 118 -61.06 -87.97 43.34
CA ALA A 118 -60.71 -89.33 42.95
C ALA A 118 -60.02 -90.11 44.09
N ASP A 119 -59.13 -89.45 44.86
CA ASP A 119 -58.48 -90.07 46.02
C ASP A 119 -59.47 -90.38 47.14
N LYS A 120 -60.40 -89.48 47.43
CA LYS A 120 -61.48 -89.72 48.40
C LYS A 120 -62.31 -90.95 48.01
N GLU A 121 -62.76 -91.03 46.76
CA GLU A 121 -63.58 -92.14 46.28
C GLU A 121 -62.80 -93.47 46.27
N PHE A 122 -61.49 -93.43 45.99
CA PHE A 122 -60.61 -94.58 46.08
C PHE A 122 -60.46 -95.09 47.52
N VAL A 123 -60.17 -94.21 48.47
CA VAL A 123 -60.03 -94.56 49.89
C VAL A 123 -61.36 -95.08 50.45
N TRP A 124 -62.48 -94.46 50.10
CA TRP A 124 -63.81 -94.92 50.50
C TRP A 124 -64.12 -96.33 49.97
N SER A 125 -63.79 -96.58 48.69
CA SER A 125 -63.97 -97.90 48.07
C SER A 125 -63.08 -98.98 48.71
N LEU A 126 -61.83 -98.64 49.05
CA LEU A 126 -60.91 -99.54 49.77
C LEU A 126 -61.45 -99.87 51.16
N TRP A 127 -61.86 -98.87 51.93
CA TRP A 127 -62.45 -99.05 53.25
C TRP A 127 -63.65 -99.99 53.20
N LYS A 128 -64.54 -99.80 52.20
CA LYS A 128 -65.71 -100.65 52.04
C LYS A 128 -65.36 -102.11 51.74
N ARG A 129 -64.33 -102.35 50.92
CA ARG A 129 -63.85 -103.70 50.55
C ARG A 129 -63.21 -104.43 51.74
N LEU A 130 -62.49 -103.72 52.58
CA LEU A 130 -61.85 -104.25 53.79
C LEU A 130 -62.87 -104.61 54.89
N GLN A 131 -64.11 -104.12 54.80
CA GLN A 131 -65.15 -104.31 55.82
C GLN A 131 -65.95 -105.62 55.63
N VAL A 132 -65.65 -106.41 54.61
CA VAL A 132 -66.29 -107.72 54.34
C VAL A 132 -65.73 -108.79 55.29
N THR A 133 -66.51 -109.83 55.62
CA THR A 133 -66.18 -110.86 56.62
C THR A 133 -64.87 -111.64 56.35
N ASN A 134 -64.43 -111.74 55.08
CA ASN A 134 -63.13 -112.27 54.65
C ASN A 134 -62.59 -111.44 53.47
N PRO A 135 -61.83 -110.36 53.69
CA PRO A 135 -61.34 -109.52 52.61
C PRO A 135 -60.14 -110.15 51.88
N ASP A 136 -60.09 -110.02 50.55
CA ASP A 136 -58.91 -110.35 49.74
C ASP A 136 -57.86 -109.23 49.89
N ILE A 137 -56.95 -109.45 50.84
CA ILE A 137 -55.89 -108.50 51.17
C ILE A 137 -54.93 -108.34 49.97
N THR A 138 -54.63 -109.43 49.25
CA THR A 138 -53.72 -109.41 48.11
C THR A 138 -54.24 -108.50 47.01
N GLN A 139 -55.51 -108.65 46.63
CA GLN A 139 -56.14 -107.77 45.63
C GLN A 139 -56.17 -106.31 46.09
N THR A 140 -56.46 -106.06 47.37
CA THR A 140 -56.51 -104.72 47.95
C THR A 140 -55.13 -104.03 47.91
N VAL A 141 -54.07 -104.75 48.26
CA VAL A 141 -52.69 -104.26 48.17
C VAL A 141 -52.30 -103.99 46.71
N SER A 142 -52.69 -104.86 45.76
CA SER A 142 -52.43 -104.61 44.33
C SER A 142 -53.07 -103.33 43.82
N LEU A 143 -54.31 -103.02 44.24
CA LEU A 143 -54.97 -101.76 43.88
C LEU A 143 -54.27 -100.53 44.44
N ILE A 144 -53.75 -100.62 45.68
CA ILE A 144 -52.97 -99.54 46.31
C ILE A 144 -51.66 -99.32 45.56
N VAL A 145 -50.93 -100.39 45.22
CA VAL A 145 -49.67 -100.31 44.47
C VAL A 145 -49.90 -99.71 43.07
N GLU A 146 -50.96 -100.10 42.36
CA GLU A 146 -51.30 -99.52 41.06
C GLU A 146 -51.68 -98.03 41.16
N ARG A 147 -52.39 -97.62 42.22
CA ARG A 147 -52.70 -96.20 42.44
C ARG A 147 -51.44 -95.39 42.74
N GLU A 148 -50.56 -95.91 43.58
CA GLU A 148 -49.30 -95.25 43.94
C GLU A 148 -48.37 -95.11 42.72
N LYS A 149 -48.28 -96.16 41.89
CA LYS A 149 -47.56 -96.13 40.62
C LYS A 149 -48.08 -95.04 39.67
N LYS A 150 -49.41 -94.93 39.51
CA LYS A 150 -50.00 -93.86 38.68
C LYS A 150 -49.70 -92.46 39.24
N ASN A 151 -49.63 -92.33 40.56
CA ASN A 151 -49.28 -91.07 41.23
C ASN A 151 -47.81 -90.70 40.99
N SER A 152 -46.88 -91.64 41.10
CA SER A 152 -45.46 -91.39 40.77
C SER A 152 -45.27 -91.05 39.29
N GLU A 153 -45.89 -91.81 38.38
CA GLU A 153 -45.84 -91.53 36.93
C GLU A 153 -46.45 -90.17 36.56
N ALA A 154 -47.45 -89.68 37.30
CA ALA A 154 -47.99 -88.34 37.12
C ALA A 154 -47.00 -87.25 37.57
N LYS A 155 -46.29 -87.46 38.68
CA LYS A 155 -45.23 -86.53 39.15
C LYS A 155 -44.07 -86.50 38.16
N ASP A 156 -43.62 -87.66 37.67
CA ASP A 156 -42.54 -87.74 36.69
C ASP A 156 -42.91 -87.01 35.38
N ARG A 157 -44.16 -87.16 34.91
CA ARG A 157 -44.66 -86.39 33.76
C ARG A 157 -44.61 -84.88 33.97
N LYS A 158 -45.02 -84.38 35.14
CA LYS A 158 -44.93 -82.95 35.48
C LYS A 158 -43.47 -82.46 35.49
N VAL A 159 -42.55 -83.26 36.02
CA VAL A 159 -41.12 -82.93 36.00
C VAL A 159 -40.60 -82.83 34.56
N LEU A 160 -40.98 -83.77 33.69
CA LEU A 160 -40.59 -83.75 32.27
C LEU A 160 -41.15 -82.53 31.53
N GLU A 161 -42.40 -82.15 31.79
CA GLU A 161 -43.00 -80.93 31.22
C GLU A 161 -42.27 -79.67 31.66
N ILE A 162 -41.93 -79.55 32.96
CA ILE A 162 -41.14 -78.44 33.49
C ILE A 162 -39.77 -78.38 32.83
N LEU A 163 -39.11 -79.52 32.62
CA LEU A 163 -37.82 -79.57 31.93
C LEU A 163 -37.94 -79.11 30.49
N GLN A 164 -38.94 -79.57 29.74
CA GLN A 164 -39.17 -79.14 28.35
C GLN A 164 -39.40 -77.63 28.24
N VAL A 165 -40.22 -77.05 29.11
CA VAL A 165 -40.45 -75.59 29.13
C VAL A 165 -39.16 -74.84 29.47
N LYS A 166 -38.36 -75.34 30.43
CA LYS A 166 -37.06 -74.75 30.78
C LYS A 166 -36.06 -74.84 29.64
N ASP A 167 -35.98 -75.97 28.95
CA ASP A 167 -35.09 -76.17 27.81
C ASP A 167 -35.45 -75.22 26.66
N ALA A 168 -36.74 -75.08 26.35
CA ALA A 168 -37.22 -74.09 25.38
C ALA A 168 -36.83 -72.66 25.80
N LYS A 169 -36.97 -72.33 27.09
CA LYS A 169 -36.61 -71.01 27.58
C LYS A 169 -35.12 -70.72 27.52
N ILE A 170 -34.28 -71.72 27.80
CA ILE A 170 -32.83 -71.64 27.66
C ILE A 170 -32.47 -71.36 26.20
N GLN A 171 -33.05 -72.12 25.25
CA GLN A 171 -32.79 -71.92 23.82
C GLN A 171 -33.18 -70.51 23.34
N GLU A 172 -34.32 -69.96 23.78
CA GLU A 172 -34.69 -68.58 23.45
C GLU A 172 -33.68 -67.55 24.00
N LEU A 173 -33.20 -67.77 25.23
CA LEU A 173 -32.22 -66.89 25.87
C LEU A 173 -30.89 -66.93 25.13
N GLU A 174 -30.43 -68.11 24.74
CA GLU A 174 -29.21 -68.31 23.96
C GLU A 174 -29.30 -67.63 22.58
N GLN A 175 -30.45 -67.74 21.91
CA GLN A 175 -30.69 -67.05 20.64
C GLN A 175 -30.63 -65.52 20.81
N ARG A 176 -31.32 -64.99 21.84
CA ARG A 176 -31.26 -63.55 22.16
C ARG A 176 -29.85 -63.09 22.53
N GLU A 177 -29.11 -63.87 23.30
CA GLU A 177 -27.72 -63.57 23.65
C GLU A 177 -26.83 -63.52 22.40
N SER A 178 -27.01 -64.47 21.47
CA SER A 178 -26.25 -64.49 20.21
C SER A 178 -26.56 -63.27 19.33
N GLY A 179 -27.82 -62.84 19.25
CA GLY A 179 -28.24 -61.63 18.54
C GLY A 179 -27.64 -60.36 19.15
N LEU A 180 -27.78 -60.19 20.46
CA LEU A 180 -27.18 -59.05 21.18
C LEU A 180 -25.67 -59.01 21.05
N LYS A 181 -25.00 -60.18 21.05
CA LYS A 181 -23.54 -60.27 20.85
C LYS A 181 -23.13 -59.81 19.46
N GLN A 182 -23.92 -60.11 18.42
CA GLN A 182 -23.70 -59.60 17.07
C GLN A 182 -23.92 -58.09 17.00
N ASP A 183 -25.00 -57.57 17.57
CA ASP A 183 -25.31 -56.14 17.59
C ASP A 183 -24.22 -55.33 18.30
N ILE A 184 -23.71 -55.83 19.44
CA ILE A 184 -22.57 -55.24 20.15
C ILE A 184 -21.34 -55.20 19.25
N ASN A 185 -21.05 -56.28 18.52
CA ASN A 185 -19.90 -56.34 17.62
C ASN A 185 -20.00 -55.28 16.50
N ASP A 186 -21.16 -55.15 15.88
CA ASP A 186 -21.38 -54.17 14.81
C ASP A 186 -21.40 -52.73 15.33
N LEU A 187 -21.90 -52.50 16.55
CA LEU A 187 -21.79 -51.20 17.22
C LEU A 187 -20.33 -50.85 17.52
N VAL A 188 -19.53 -51.82 17.99
CA VAL A 188 -18.09 -51.63 18.24
C VAL A 188 -17.34 -51.29 16.95
N LYS A 189 -17.61 -51.97 15.83
CA LYS A 189 -17.00 -51.64 14.53
C LYS A 189 -17.32 -50.20 14.10
N ARG A 190 -18.59 -49.79 14.20
CA ARG A 190 -19.02 -48.42 13.88
C ARG A 190 -18.34 -47.40 14.79
N LYS A 191 -18.23 -47.70 16.09
CA LYS A 191 -17.52 -46.85 17.04
C LYS A 191 -16.05 -46.66 16.65
N ILE A 192 -15.35 -47.74 16.30
CA ILE A 192 -13.93 -47.68 15.87
C ILE A 192 -13.79 -46.77 14.64
N ALA A 193 -14.63 -46.95 13.61
CA ALA A 193 -14.58 -46.12 12.41
C ALA A 193 -14.79 -44.62 12.70
N VAL A 194 -15.73 -44.29 13.60
CA VAL A 194 -15.98 -42.91 14.04
C VAL A 194 -14.80 -42.36 14.86
N ASP A 195 -14.18 -43.17 15.71
CA ASP A 195 -13.00 -42.77 16.49
C ASP A 195 -11.78 -42.48 15.57
N GLU A 196 -11.60 -43.26 14.51
CA GLU A 196 -10.58 -43.03 13.47
C GLU A 196 -10.83 -41.73 12.68
N GLU A 197 -12.07 -41.47 12.26
CA GLU A 197 -12.44 -40.22 11.60
C GLU A 197 -12.23 -39.01 12.53
N ASN A 198 -12.63 -39.12 13.79
CA ASN A 198 -12.40 -38.08 14.78
C ASN A 198 -10.90 -37.81 15.01
N ALA A 199 -10.07 -38.86 15.05
CA ALA A 199 -8.62 -38.71 15.15
C ALA A 199 -8.04 -38.01 13.91
N PHE A 200 -8.51 -38.34 12.71
CA PHE A 200 -8.13 -37.68 11.47
C PHE A 200 -8.51 -36.19 11.48
N LEU A 201 -9.77 -35.86 11.81
CA LEU A 201 -10.25 -34.48 11.88
C LEU A 201 -9.49 -33.64 12.92
N ARG A 202 -9.13 -34.24 14.08
CA ARG A 202 -8.28 -33.57 15.08
C ARG A 202 -6.89 -33.24 14.55
N LYS A 203 -6.31 -34.12 13.73
CA LYS A 203 -5.01 -33.89 13.08
C LYS A 203 -5.10 -32.75 12.06
N GLU A 204 -6.08 -32.81 11.15
CA GLU A 204 -6.33 -31.75 10.15
C GLU A 204 -6.57 -30.39 10.81
N PHE A 205 -7.35 -30.35 11.89
CA PHE A 205 -7.58 -29.12 12.66
C PHE A 205 -6.28 -28.56 13.25
N SER A 206 -5.43 -29.43 13.80
CA SER A 206 -4.13 -29.03 14.35
C SER A 206 -3.18 -28.51 13.26
N ASP A 207 -3.17 -29.15 12.09
CA ASP A 207 -2.36 -28.75 10.93
C ASP A 207 -2.83 -27.41 10.36
N LEU A 208 -4.15 -27.20 10.25
CA LEU A 208 -4.73 -25.92 9.85
C LEU A 208 -4.45 -24.81 10.87
N GLN A 209 -4.56 -25.11 12.16
CA GLN A 209 -4.24 -24.16 13.22
C GLN A 209 -2.77 -23.73 13.17
N LYS A 210 -1.85 -24.68 12.90
CA LYS A 210 -0.44 -24.39 12.69
C LYS A 210 -0.22 -23.49 11.47
N LYS A 211 -0.79 -23.85 10.30
CA LYS A 211 -0.73 -23.02 9.07
C LYS A 211 -1.25 -21.60 9.29
N PHE A 212 -2.33 -21.45 10.08
CA PHE A 212 -2.87 -20.13 10.41
C PHE A 212 -1.92 -19.29 11.28
N LYS A 213 -1.25 -19.92 12.26
CA LYS A 213 -0.21 -19.26 13.07
C LYS A 213 0.98 -18.85 12.21
N ASP A 214 1.45 -19.73 11.34
CA ASP A 214 2.58 -19.48 10.43
C ASP A 214 2.25 -18.32 9.48
N LYS A 215 1.06 -18.32 8.85
CA LYS A 215 0.63 -17.24 7.95
C LYS A 215 0.44 -15.91 8.68
N ARG A 216 -0.07 -15.95 9.92
CA ARG A 216 -0.17 -14.75 10.77
C ARG A 216 1.22 -14.17 11.06
N GLN A 217 2.20 -15.03 11.33
CA GLN A 217 3.57 -14.59 11.57
C GLN A 217 4.21 -14.03 10.29
N GLU A 218 4.06 -14.69 9.15
CA GLU A 218 4.56 -14.21 7.84
C GLU A 218 4.01 -12.83 7.48
N VAL A 219 2.72 -12.59 7.75
CA VAL A 219 2.10 -11.27 7.55
C VAL A 219 2.70 -10.23 8.49
N LYS A 220 2.96 -10.59 9.75
CA LYS A 220 3.61 -9.70 10.72
C LYS A 220 5.02 -9.30 10.26
N ASP A 221 5.82 -10.28 9.85
CA ASP A 221 7.21 -10.07 9.40
C ASP A 221 7.24 -9.25 8.11
N SER A 222 6.34 -9.54 7.16
CA SER A 222 6.22 -8.79 5.91
C SER A 222 5.82 -7.34 6.15
N LYS A 223 4.90 -7.09 7.10
CA LYS A 223 4.50 -5.73 7.50
C LYS A 223 5.68 -4.95 8.06
N GLU A 224 6.47 -5.55 8.95
CA GLU A 224 7.66 -4.93 9.52
C GLU A 224 8.72 -4.62 8.44
N CYS A 225 8.95 -5.56 7.51
CA CYS A 225 9.86 -5.34 6.38
C CYS A 225 9.41 -4.17 5.49
N ILE A 226 8.11 -4.07 5.20
CA ILE A 226 7.55 -2.95 4.43
C ILE A 226 7.73 -1.64 5.19
N GLN A 227 7.39 -1.60 6.49
CA GLN A 227 7.55 -0.40 7.33
C GLN A 227 9.01 0.09 7.37
N ASN A 228 9.98 -0.82 7.51
CA ASN A 228 11.40 -0.46 7.48
C ASN A 228 11.85 0.12 6.12
N LYS A 229 11.31 -0.41 5.01
CA LYS A 229 11.58 0.13 3.67
C LYS A 229 10.90 1.48 3.44
N GLU A 230 9.69 1.66 3.94
CA GLU A 230 8.96 2.94 3.90
C GLU A 230 9.69 4.02 4.70
N GLU A 231 10.18 3.66 5.89
CA GLU A 231 11.05 4.51 6.72
C GLU A 231 12.33 4.90 5.97
N GLN A 232 13.03 3.93 5.38
CA GLN A 232 14.23 4.18 4.59
C GLN A 232 13.95 5.09 3.38
N ASN A 233 12.87 4.84 2.65
CA ASN A 233 12.46 5.69 1.54
C ASN A 233 12.13 7.11 2.01
N ARG A 234 11.49 7.26 3.17
CA ARG A 234 11.21 8.58 3.76
C ARG A 234 12.49 9.35 4.06
N LEU A 235 13.51 8.70 4.62
CA LEU A 235 14.80 9.32 4.87
C LEU A 235 15.49 9.76 3.58
N VAL A 236 15.52 8.89 2.56
CA VAL A 236 16.14 9.21 1.25
C VAL A 236 15.42 10.38 0.56
N ILE A 237 14.09 10.43 0.62
CA ILE A 237 13.32 11.55 0.07
C ILE A 237 13.70 12.85 0.78
N LYS A 238 13.78 12.84 2.10
CA LYS A 238 14.18 14.01 2.89
C LYS A 238 15.57 14.51 2.51
N ASP A 239 16.54 13.60 2.38
CA ASP A 239 17.92 13.96 1.98
C ASP A 239 17.95 14.59 0.56
N LEU A 240 17.18 14.03 -0.38
CA LEU A 240 17.09 14.57 -1.74
C LEU A 240 16.39 15.94 -1.79
N GLU A 241 15.36 16.15 -0.97
CA GLU A 241 14.68 17.44 -0.82
C GLU A 241 15.66 18.49 -0.28
N GLU A 242 16.45 18.15 0.74
CA GLU A 242 17.47 19.05 1.30
C GLU A 242 18.55 19.42 0.27
N GLU A 243 19.04 18.45 -0.52
CA GLU A 243 19.99 18.75 -1.61
C GLU A 243 19.35 19.59 -2.73
N ASN A 244 18.08 19.35 -3.06
CA ASN A 244 17.36 20.15 -4.04
C ASN A 244 17.20 21.61 -3.57
N GLU A 245 16.91 21.85 -2.29
CA GLU A 245 16.88 23.20 -1.71
C GLU A 245 18.26 23.87 -1.76
N LYS A 246 19.34 23.13 -1.45
CA LYS A 246 20.73 23.64 -1.58
C LYS A 246 21.08 24.00 -3.03
N LEU A 247 20.67 23.18 -4.00
CA LEU A 247 20.89 23.47 -5.42
C LEU A 247 20.04 24.66 -5.89
N SER A 248 18.79 24.73 -5.45
CA SER A 248 17.86 25.83 -5.75
C SER A 248 18.39 27.17 -5.26
N THR A 249 18.84 27.24 -3.99
CA THR A 249 19.48 28.43 -3.42
C THR A 249 20.73 28.83 -4.21
N ARG A 250 21.60 27.88 -4.56
CA ARG A 250 22.78 28.14 -5.40
C ARG A 250 22.43 28.65 -6.80
N CYS A 251 21.37 28.13 -7.42
CA CYS A 251 20.89 28.61 -8.71
C CYS A 251 20.41 30.07 -8.61
N VAL A 252 19.68 30.43 -7.54
CA VAL A 252 19.26 31.81 -7.28
C VAL A 252 20.47 32.74 -7.11
N ASP A 253 21.47 32.33 -6.34
CA ASP A 253 22.69 33.11 -6.13
C ASP A 253 23.46 33.36 -7.43
N LEU A 254 23.63 32.32 -8.26
CA LEU A 254 24.28 32.44 -9.56
C LEU A 254 23.49 33.34 -10.53
N LEU A 255 22.16 33.29 -10.50
CA LEU A 255 21.31 34.19 -11.28
C LEU A 255 21.50 35.65 -10.84
N ASN A 256 21.56 35.91 -9.53
CA ASN A 256 21.82 37.24 -8.98
C ASN A 256 23.22 37.75 -9.39
N ASP A 257 24.23 36.89 -9.36
CA ASP A 257 25.58 37.21 -9.80
C ASP A 257 25.65 37.54 -11.30
N LEU A 258 24.98 36.76 -12.15
CA LEU A 258 24.89 37.03 -13.58
C LEU A 258 24.20 38.38 -13.86
N GLU A 259 23.12 38.69 -13.14
CA GLU A 259 22.42 39.96 -13.28
C GLU A 259 23.29 41.15 -12.83
N ARG A 260 24.05 40.98 -11.74
CA ARG A 260 25.04 41.97 -11.29
C ARG A 260 26.12 42.20 -12.35
N LEU A 261 26.69 41.12 -12.91
CA LEU A 261 27.71 41.21 -13.96
C LEU A 261 27.17 41.88 -15.23
N ARG A 262 25.93 41.59 -15.64
CA ARG A 262 25.26 42.28 -16.75
C ARG A 262 25.12 43.79 -16.52
N LYS A 263 24.70 44.20 -15.31
CA LYS A 263 24.61 45.61 -14.94
C LYS A 263 25.98 46.30 -15.00
N GLN A 264 27.03 45.63 -14.51
CA GLN A 264 28.39 46.14 -14.60
C GLN A 264 28.87 46.23 -16.06
N GLU A 265 28.63 45.22 -16.89
CA GLU A 265 29.00 45.23 -18.31
C GLU A 265 28.32 46.40 -19.04
N ALA A 266 27.03 46.62 -18.79
CA ALA A 266 26.28 47.74 -19.37
C ALA A 266 26.86 49.10 -18.92
N HIS A 267 27.23 49.21 -17.62
CA HIS A 267 27.91 50.39 -17.09
C HIS A 267 29.25 50.66 -17.78
N TRP A 268 30.15 49.66 -17.83
CA TRP A 268 31.45 49.78 -18.46
C TRP A 268 31.36 50.09 -19.96
N LYS A 269 30.38 49.52 -20.67
CA LYS A 269 30.11 49.87 -22.07
C LYS A 269 29.76 51.35 -22.22
N LYS A 270 28.88 51.88 -21.37
CA LYS A 270 28.50 53.29 -21.39
C LYS A 270 29.67 54.21 -21.09
N GLU A 271 30.48 53.87 -20.07
CA GLU A 271 31.69 54.62 -19.75
C GLU A 271 32.72 54.59 -20.88
N LYS A 272 32.95 53.41 -21.49
CA LYS A 272 33.82 53.27 -22.65
C LYS A 272 33.38 54.18 -23.80
N TYR A 273 32.09 54.16 -24.17
CA TYR A 273 31.57 55.04 -25.21
C TYR A 273 31.76 56.53 -24.88
N SER A 274 31.57 56.90 -23.61
CA SER A 274 31.80 58.28 -23.14
C SER A 274 33.26 58.70 -23.24
N ILE A 275 34.19 57.84 -22.81
CA ILE A 275 35.64 58.07 -22.91
C ILE A 275 36.06 58.14 -24.37
N ASP A 276 35.63 57.21 -25.22
CA ASP A 276 35.93 57.21 -26.66
C ASP A 276 35.44 58.50 -27.35
N ALA A 277 34.25 58.99 -26.96
CA ALA A 277 33.73 60.26 -27.46
C ALA A 277 34.59 61.45 -27.00
N LYS A 278 35.03 61.47 -25.73
CA LYS A 278 35.96 62.48 -25.21
C LYS A 278 37.31 62.44 -25.92
N ILE A 279 37.89 61.27 -26.14
CA ILE A 279 39.15 61.09 -26.88
C ILE A 279 39.01 61.62 -28.32
N LYS A 280 37.92 61.30 -29.01
CA LYS A 280 37.65 61.84 -30.35
C LYS A 280 37.54 63.36 -30.35
N LEU A 281 36.91 63.94 -29.33
CA LEU A 281 36.80 65.40 -29.18
C LEU A 281 38.18 66.04 -28.93
N THR A 282 38.98 65.50 -28.00
CA THR A 282 40.32 66.02 -27.70
C THR A 282 41.24 65.90 -28.90
N ASN A 283 41.19 64.80 -29.66
CA ASN A 283 41.98 64.64 -30.88
C ASN A 283 41.61 65.70 -31.93
N LYS A 284 40.31 65.94 -32.14
CA LYS A 284 39.85 67.04 -33.01
C LYS A 284 40.31 68.41 -32.51
N GLN A 285 40.26 68.64 -31.20
CA GLN A 285 40.74 69.89 -30.61
C GLN A 285 42.25 70.08 -30.82
N THR A 286 43.05 69.02 -30.66
CA THR A 286 44.50 69.08 -30.93
C THR A 286 44.80 69.29 -32.41
N GLU A 287 44.05 68.65 -33.31
CA GLU A 287 44.16 68.89 -34.76
C GLU A 287 43.80 70.34 -35.13
N LEU A 288 42.77 70.91 -34.50
CA LEU A 288 42.41 72.32 -34.68
C LEU A 288 43.51 73.25 -34.18
N ILE A 289 44.05 73.01 -32.98
CA ILE A 289 45.17 73.80 -32.44
C ILE A 289 46.39 73.72 -33.37
N GLN A 290 46.72 72.54 -33.88
CA GLN A 290 47.83 72.38 -34.82
C GLN A 290 47.58 73.18 -36.11
N LYS A 291 46.38 73.10 -36.68
CA LYS A 291 46.00 73.89 -37.86
C LYS A 291 46.03 75.39 -37.58
N ASP A 292 45.59 75.84 -36.41
CA ASP A 292 45.68 77.24 -36.01
C ASP A 292 47.13 77.69 -35.89
N MET A 293 48.01 76.85 -35.34
CA MET A 293 49.46 77.12 -35.31
C MET A 293 50.03 77.23 -36.73
N ASP A 294 49.72 76.29 -37.62
CA ASP A 294 50.16 76.32 -39.02
C ASP A 294 49.62 77.57 -39.74
N ILE A 295 48.36 77.93 -39.53
CA ILE A 295 47.75 79.18 -40.06
C ILE A 295 48.49 80.40 -39.52
N THR A 296 48.83 80.45 -38.23
CA THR A 296 49.58 81.58 -37.66
C THR A 296 50.99 81.67 -38.23
N LEU A 297 51.64 80.54 -38.50
CA LEU A 297 52.95 80.50 -39.16
C LEU A 297 52.85 81.02 -40.60
N VAL A 298 51.92 80.49 -41.40
CA VAL A 298 51.68 80.95 -42.78
C VAL A 298 51.30 82.43 -42.82
N ARG A 299 50.54 82.95 -41.85
CA ARG A 299 50.26 84.40 -41.74
C ARG A 299 51.52 85.22 -41.50
N LYS A 300 52.47 84.74 -40.69
CA LYS A 300 53.75 85.42 -40.48
C LYS A 300 54.60 85.41 -41.74
N GLU A 301 54.73 84.26 -42.40
CA GLU A 301 55.43 84.13 -43.68
C GLU A 301 54.83 85.04 -44.76
N LEU A 302 53.50 85.11 -44.84
CA LEU A 302 52.80 86.04 -45.75
C LEU A 302 53.10 87.50 -45.41
N GLN A 303 53.15 87.86 -44.13
CA GLN A 303 53.50 89.22 -43.69
C GLN A 303 54.94 89.59 -44.04
N GLU A 304 55.88 88.64 -43.86
CA GLU A 304 57.28 88.80 -44.25
C GLU A 304 57.42 88.97 -45.77
N LEU A 305 56.76 88.13 -46.57
CA LEU A 305 56.70 88.27 -48.03
C LEU A 305 56.12 89.62 -48.44
N GLN A 306 55.06 90.08 -47.79
CA GLN A 306 54.46 91.39 -48.07
C GLN A 306 55.44 92.54 -47.76
N ASN A 307 56.20 92.44 -46.68
CA ASN A 307 57.22 93.43 -46.31
C ASN A 307 58.38 93.44 -47.30
N LEU A 308 58.89 92.26 -47.68
CA LEU A 308 59.93 92.12 -48.71
C LEU A 308 59.45 92.67 -50.06
N TYR A 309 58.19 92.41 -50.44
CA TYR A 309 57.59 92.96 -51.65
C TYR A 309 57.55 94.50 -51.61
N LYS A 310 57.13 95.11 -50.49
CA LYS A 310 57.14 96.58 -50.32
C LYS A 310 58.56 97.17 -50.40
N GLN A 311 59.54 96.48 -49.83
CA GLN A 311 60.93 96.92 -49.91
C GLN A 311 61.46 96.83 -51.34
N ASN A 312 61.15 95.74 -52.05
CA ASN A 312 61.54 95.56 -53.44
C ASN A 312 60.88 96.61 -54.35
N SER A 313 59.60 96.94 -54.13
CA SER A 313 58.95 98.03 -54.87
C SER A 313 59.57 99.40 -54.58
N ALA A 314 59.97 99.66 -53.33
CA ALA A 314 60.72 100.86 -52.97
C ALA A 314 62.11 100.91 -53.65
N HIS A 315 62.85 99.80 -53.67
CA HIS A 315 64.11 99.70 -54.40
C HIS A 315 63.92 99.86 -55.92
N THR A 316 62.83 99.32 -56.48
CA THR A 316 62.48 99.51 -57.89
C THR A 316 62.17 100.98 -58.17
N ALA A 317 61.47 101.67 -57.27
CA ALA A 317 61.24 103.12 -57.37
C ALA A 317 62.55 103.91 -57.29
N GLN A 318 63.45 103.57 -56.36
CA GLN A 318 64.80 104.15 -56.27
C GLN A 318 65.61 103.92 -57.56
N GLN A 319 65.55 102.73 -58.14
CA GLN A 319 66.19 102.45 -59.43
C GLN A 319 65.59 103.27 -60.58
N ALA A 320 64.27 103.42 -60.62
CA ALA A 320 63.61 104.27 -61.60
C ALA A 320 64.05 105.74 -61.47
N GLU A 321 64.19 106.23 -60.24
CA GLU A 321 64.68 107.58 -59.94
C GLU A 321 66.14 107.75 -60.37
N LEU A 322 67.01 106.75 -60.13
CA LEU A 322 68.40 106.76 -60.60
C LEU A 322 68.49 106.74 -62.13
N ILE A 323 67.65 105.95 -62.81
CA ILE A 323 67.55 105.94 -64.28
C ILE A 323 67.13 107.32 -64.78
N GLN A 324 66.17 107.97 -64.11
CA GLN A 324 65.72 109.31 -64.46
C GLN A 324 66.84 110.35 -64.27
N GLN A 325 67.61 110.27 -63.20
CA GLN A 325 68.79 111.13 -62.98
C GLN A 325 69.85 110.91 -64.07
N LEU A 326 70.14 109.65 -64.45
CA LEU A 326 71.05 109.33 -65.55
C LEU A 326 70.55 109.89 -66.89
N GLN A 327 69.25 109.86 -67.15
CA GLN A 327 68.65 110.45 -68.34
C GLN A 327 68.77 111.98 -68.37
N VAL A 328 68.55 112.66 -67.23
CA VAL A 328 68.73 114.11 -67.11
C VAL A 328 70.19 114.50 -67.33
N LEU A 329 71.13 113.79 -66.71
CA LEU A 329 72.57 114.04 -66.88
C LEU A 329 73.01 113.82 -68.34
N ASN A 330 72.49 112.79 -69.00
CA ASN A 330 72.71 112.58 -70.44
C ASN A 330 72.14 113.73 -71.28
N MET A 331 70.94 114.22 -70.97
CA MET A 331 70.35 115.39 -71.63
C MET A 331 71.21 116.64 -71.44
N ASP A 332 71.73 116.87 -70.24
CA ASP A 332 72.59 118.02 -69.92
C ASP A 332 73.94 117.91 -70.63
N THR A 333 74.53 116.71 -70.69
CA THR A 333 75.78 116.46 -71.42
C THR A 333 75.60 116.70 -72.92
N GLN A 334 74.49 116.22 -73.51
CA GLN A 334 74.16 116.52 -74.90
C GLN A 334 73.89 118.01 -75.15
N LYS A 335 73.36 118.75 -74.17
CA LYS A 335 73.16 120.20 -74.24
C LYS A 335 74.48 120.97 -74.22
N VAL A 336 75.41 120.58 -73.35
CA VAL A 336 76.75 121.18 -73.26
C VAL A 336 77.54 120.94 -74.54
N LEU A 337 77.45 119.74 -75.12
CA LEU A 337 78.04 119.45 -76.43
C LEU A 337 77.47 120.35 -77.53
N ARG A 338 76.15 120.52 -77.57
CA ARG A 338 75.48 121.42 -78.52
C ARG A 338 75.90 122.89 -78.34
N ASN A 339 76.01 123.34 -77.09
CA ASN A 339 76.49 124.70 -76.79
C ASN A 339 77.97 124.90 -77.17
N GLN A 340 78.81 123.87 -77.08
CA GLN A 340 80.19 123.93 -77.59
C GLN A 340 80.22 123.98 -79.12
N GLU A 341 79.36 123.24 -79.82
CA GLU A 341 79.20 123.35 -81.28
C GLU A 341 78.76 124.76 -81.71
N ASP A 342 77.83 125.36 -80.96
CA ASP A 342 77.33 126.72 -81.23
C ASP A 342 78.39 127.81 -80.98
N VAL A 343 79.23 127.67 -79.94
CA VAL A 343 80.35 128.59 -79.66
C VAL A 343 81.45 128.47 -80.73
N HIS A 344 81.81 127.25 -81.14
CA HIS A 344 82.78 127.06 -82.23
C HIS A 344 82.26 127.58 -83.58
N THR A 345 80.94 127.53 -83.80
CA THR A 345 80.30 128.09 -84.99
C THR A 345 80.25 129.63 -84.94
N ALA A 346 79.98 130.22 -83.78
CA ALA A 346 79.99 131.67 -83.58
C ALA A 346 81.39 132.30 -83.72
N GLU A 347 82.43 131.62 -83.23
CA GLU A 347 83.82 132.06 -83.39
C GLU A 347 84.29 131.97 -84.85
N SER A 348 83.92 130.91 -85.58
CA SER A 348 84.24 130.77 -87.01
C SER A 348 83.59 131.87 -87.89
N ILE A 349 82.40 132.35 -87.54
CA ILE A 349 81.70 133.43 -88.25
C ILE A 349 82.30 134.82 -87.93
N SER A 350 82.90 135.00 -86.74
CA SER A 350 83.58 136.24 -86.34
C SER A 350 84.90 136.45 -87.08
N TYR A 351 85.72 135.40 -87.23
CA TYR A 351 86.96 135.46 -88.01
C TYR A 351 86.72 135.66 -89.53
N GLN A 352 85.52 135.34 -90.03
CA GLN A 352 85.13 135.54 -91.43
C GLN A 352 84.64 136.97 -91.75
N LYS A 353 84.35 137.82 -90.74
CA LYS A 353 83.79 139.18 -90.92
C LYS A 353 84.81 140.33 -90.84
N VAL A 354 85.97 140.14 -90.20
CA VAL A 354 86.98 141.21 -90.05
C VAL A 354 87.97 141.27 -91.24
N CYS A 355 88.15 140.19 -92.00
CA CYS A 355 88.95 140.21 -93.23
C CYS A 355 88.27 140.91 -94.44
N PHE A 356 87.02 141.39 -94.31
CA PHE A 356 86.27 141.98 -95.42
C PHE A 356 86.11 143.52 -95.37
N TYR A 357 86.59 144.20 -94.33
CA TYR A 357 86.54 145.67 -94.22
C TYR A 357 87.91 146.37 -94.40
N SER A 358 88.85 145.72 -95.11
CA SER A 358 90.15 146.32 -95.52
C SER A 358 90.28 146.57 -97.02
N VAL A 359 89.19 146.58 -97.82
CA VAL A 359 89.29 146.71 -99.31
C VAL A 359 88.37 147.76 -99.98
N ILE A 360 87.53 148.54 -99.28
CA ILE A 360 86.88 149.73 -99.90
C ILE A 360 86.79 150.91 -98.91
N LYS A 361 87.42 152.03 -99.30
CA LYS A 361 87.69 153.33 -98.62
C LYS A 361 88.94 153.35 -97.74
N MET A 362 89.94 154.18 -98.08
CA MET A 362 89.94 155.66 -97.92
C MET A 362 89.68 156.09 -96.50
#